data_AF-A0A502FS56-F1
#
_entry.id   AF-A0A502FS56-F1
#
_cell.length_a   1.000
_cell.length_b   1.000
_cell.length_c   1.000
_cell.angle_alpha   90.00
_cell.angle_beta   90.00
_cell.angle_gamma   90.00
#
_symmetry.space_group_name_H-M   'P 1'
#
loop_
_entity.id
_entity.type
_entity.pdbx_description
1 polymer ?
#
loop_
_entity_poly.entity_id
_entity_poly.type
_entity_poly.pdbx_seq_one_letter_code
_entity_poly.pdbx_strand_id
1 'polypeptide(L)'
;MLALVTETLRDAGRTTPPPETEQGDWLRGNAEWSDPDANGWVTLTPVEIAVWVPKALVGWQVALESRDPLAPEWLEYPHLSLTRWPAVEAAVRGLYAAGEI
;
A
#
# COMPACT_ATOMS: atom_id res chain seq x y z
N MET A 1 7.07 4.61 -8.46
CA MET A 1 5.77 4.11 -7.97
C MET A 1 5.88 3.40 -6.64
N LEU A 2 6.62 2.29 -6.58
CA LEU A 2 6.71 1.46 -5.37
C LEU A 2 7.11 2.25 -4.13
N ALA A 3 8.07 3.17 -4.25
CA ALA A 3 8.46 4.09 -3.17
C ALA A 3 7.27 4.93 -2.66
N LEU A 4 6.52 5.58 -3.55
CA LEU A 4 5.35 6.40 -3.19
C LEU A 4 4.27 5.56 -2.46
N VAL A 5 3.98 4.35 -2.94
CA VAL A 5 3.01 3.45 -2.31
C VAL A 5 3.51 3.02 -0.92
N THR A 6 4.80 2.70 -0.80
CA THR A 6 5.44 2.29 0.46
C THR A 6 5.42 3.41 1.49
N GLU A 7 5.76 4.64 1.09
CA GLU A 7 5.71 5.83 1.95
C GLU A 7 4.27 6.12 2.39
N THR A 8 3.30 6.09 1.46
CA THR A 8 1.89 6.31 1.79
C THR A 8 1.36 5.22 2.74
N LEU A 9 1.79 3.98 2.56
CA LEU A 9 1.46 2.85 3.42
C LEU A 9 2.04 3.02 4.84
N ARG A 10 3.26 3.54 4.95
CA ARG A 10 3.87 3.93 6.23
C ARG A 10 3.05 5.01 6.93
N ASP A 11 2.75 6.11 6.24
CA ASP A 11 2.01 7.25 6.79
C ASP A 11 0.57 6.90 7.18
N ALA A 12 -0.05 6.00 6.42
CA ALA A 12 -1.39 5.52 6.71
C ALA A 12 -1.42 4.49 7.84
N GLY A 13 -0.30 3.83 8.14
CA GLY A 13 -0.17 2.82 9.19
C GLY A 13 -0.48 3.38 10.58
N ARG A 14 -1.11 2.57 11.43
CA ARG A 14 -1.57 3.00 12.77
C ARG A 14 -1.29 1.95 13.83
N THR A 15 -0.89 2.38 15.02
CA THR A 15 -0.74 1.52 16.22
C THR A 15 -2.05 1.36 16.99
N THR A 16 -3.03 2.21 16.73
CA THR A 16 -4.40 2.09 17.26
C THR A 16 -5.34 1.52 16.21
N PRO A 17 -6.39 0.77 16.60
CA PRO A 17 -7.38 0.26 15.67
C PRO A 17 -8.03 1.39 14.84
N PRO A 18 -8.29 1.17 13.55
CA PRO A 18 -9.13 2.07 12.77
C PRO A 18 -10.59 2.01 13.30
N PRO A 19 -11.44 2.96 12.89
CA PRO A 19 -12.87 2.92 13.22
C PRO A 19 -13.47 1.55 12.91
N GLU A 20 -14.38 1.06 13.75
CA GLU A 20 -14.96 -0.28 13.62
C GLU A 20 -15.59 -0.53 12.24
N THR A 21 -16.24 0.50 11.68
CA THR A 21 -16.84 0.48 10.35
C THR A 21 -15.83 0.33 9.21
N GLU A 22 -14.56 0.67 9.46
CA GLU A 22 -13.48 0.62 8.47
C GLU A 22 -12.58 -0.61 8.67
N GLN A 23 -12.65 -1.33 9.81
CA GLN A 23 -11.71 -2.42 10.12
C GLN A 23 -11.63 -3.51 9.05
N GLY A 24 -12.72 -3.74 8.30
CA GLY A 24 -12.75 -4.65 7.15
C GLY A 24 -11.75 -4.30 6.05
N ASP A 25 -11.33 -3.04 5.95
CA ASP A 25 -10.40 -2.53 4.93
C ASP A 25 -8.95 -2.48 5.40
N TRP A 26 -8.67 -2.95 6.61
CA TRP A 26 -7.34 -2.92 7.22
C TRP A 26 -6.83 -4.33 7.51
N LEU A 27 -5.51 -4.51 7.41
CA LEU A 27 -4.80 -5.67 7.92
C LEU A 27 -4.24 -5.34 9.29
N ARG A 28 -4.38 -6.26 10.22
CA ARG A 28 -3.69 -6.21 11.50
C ARG A 28 -2.51 -7.18 11.45
N GLY A 29 -1.32 -6.66 11.62
CA GLY A 29 -0.08 -7.44 11.65
C GLY A 29 0.79 -7.09 12.83
N ASN A 30 1.85 -7.87 13.00
CA ASN A 30 2.88 -7.70 14.02
C ASN A 30 4.14 -7.21 13.30
N ALA A 31 4.32 -5.90 13.15
CA ALA A 31 5.38 -5.33 12.32
C ALA A 31 5.71 -3.86 12.65
N GLU A 32 6.92 -3.42 12.30
CA GLU A 32 7.39 -2.04 12.36
C GLU A 32 8.01 -1.64 11.01
N TRP A 33 8.07 -0.35 10.75
CA TRP A 33 8.74 0.18 9.58
C TRP A 33 10.21 0.40 9.87
N SER A 34 11.10 -0.07 9.00
CA SER A 34 12.52 0.26 9.08
C SER A 34 12.76 1.76 8.91
N ASP A 35 13.91 2.23 9.36
CA ASP A 35 14.43 3.50 8.84
C ASP A 35 14.70 3.38 7.33
N PRO A 36 14.57 4.48 6.57
CA PRO A 36 14.96 4.50 5.16
C PRO A 36 16.44 4.10 5.00
N ASP A 37 16.73 3.20 4.07
CA ASP A 37 18.10 2.82 3.73
C ASP A 37 18.83 3.91 2.92
N ALA A 38 20.07 3.63 2.48
CA ALA A 38 20.85 4.58 1.68
C ALA A 38 20.19 4.98 0.34
N ASN A 39 19.22 4.21 -0.14
CA ASN A 39 18.43 4.48 -1.35
C ASN A 39 17.04 5.07 -1.01
N GLY A 40 16.75 5.33 0.27
CA GLY A 40 15.46 5.81 0.76
C GLY A 40 14.41 4.71 0.87
N TRP A 41 14.78 3.43 0.76
CA TRP A 41 13.83 2.33 0.82
C TRP A 41 13.47 1.98 2.25
N VAL A 42 12.20 1.66 2.47
CA VAL A 42 11.64 1.33 3.78
C VAL A 42 10.97 -0.04 3.68
N THR A 43 11.17 -0.92 4.66
CA THR A 43 10.56 -2.25 4.68
C THR A 43 9.75 -2.48 5.96
N LEU A 44 8.77 -3.39 5.87
CA LEU A 44 8.06 -3.92 7.04
C LEU A 44 8.91 -5.01 7.69
N THR A 45 9.28 -4.81 8.95
CA THR A 45 10.02 -5.77 9.77
C THR A 45 9.07 -6.39 10.79
N PRO A 46 8.94 -7.73 10.87
CA PRO A 46 8.08 -8.37 11.86
C PRO A 46 8.55 -8.07 13.29
N VAL A 47 7.65 -7.60 14.17
CA VAL A 47 7.91 -7.34 15.61
C VAL A 47 6.65 -7.55 16.44
N GLU A 48 6.74 -7.59 17.78
CA GLU A 48 5.59 -7.78 18.68
C GLU A 48 4.61 -6.58 18.76
N ILE A 49 4.75 -5.56 17.91
CA ILE A 49 3.87 -4.40 17.87
C ILE A 49 2.73 -4.65 16.90
N ALA A 50 1.49 -4.61 17.39
CA ALA A 50 0.30 -4.69 16.56
C ALA A 50 0.13 -3.38 15.75
N VAL A 51 0.21 -3.47 14.43
CA VAL A 51 0.01 -2.36 13.50
C VAL A 51 -1.14 -2.67 12.55
N TRP A 52 -1.92 -1.64 12.27
CA TRP A 52 -2.99 -1.64 11.29
C TRP A 52 -2.51 -0.93 10.04
N VAL A 53 -2.64 -1.59 8.89
CA VAL A 53 -2.29 -1.03 7.59
C VAL A 53 -3.45 -1.19 6.59
N PRO A 54 -3.67 -0.25 5.65
CA PRO A 54 -4.75 -0.37 4.69
C PRO A 54 -4.50 -1.49 3.67
N LYS A 55 -5.49 -2.37 3.46
CA LYS A 55 -5.42 -3.51 2.53
C LYS A 55 -5.09 -3.08 1.10
N ALA A 56 -5.72 -2.01 0.62
CA ALA A 56 -5.54 -1.52 -0.74
C ALA A 56 -4.07 -1.19 -1.03
N LEU A 57 -3.41 -0.44 -0.14
CA LEU A 57 -2.01 -0.06 -0.31
C LEU A 57 -1.05 -1.26 -0.23
N VAL A 58 -1.32 -2.23 0.65
CA VAL A 58 -0.55 -3.49 0.69
C VAL A 58 -0.73 -4.28 -0.60
N GLY A 59 -1.95 -4.37 -1.12
CA GLY A 59 -2.23 -5.02 -2.40
C GLY A 59 -1.44 -4.41 -3.55
N TRP A 60 -1.44 -3.08 -3.67
CA TRP A 60 -0.64 -2.38 -4.68
C TRP A 60 0.87 -2.52 -4.48
N GLN A 61 1.36 -2.52 -3.24
CA GLN A 61 2.79 -2.75 -2.95
C GLN A 61 3.23 -4.12 -3.48
N VAL A 62 2.50 -5.18 -3.13
CA VAL A 62 2.79 -6.55 -3.58
C VAL A 62 2.72 -6.67 -5.10
N ALA A 63 1.71 -6.06 -5.73
CA ALA A 63 1.54 -6.11 -7.17
C ALA A 63 2.71 -5.43 -7.92
N LEU A 64 3.16 -4.27 -7.43
CA LEU A 64 4.30 -3.55 -8.00
C LEU A 64 5.64 -4.28 -7.77
N GLU A 65 5.74 -5.12 -6.74
CA GLU A 65 6.91 -5.95 -6.48
C GLU A 65 6.94 -7.23 -7.33
N SER A 66 5.78 -7.83 -7.65
CA SER A 66 5.74 -9.15 -8.28
C SER A 66 6.24 -9.18 -9.73
N ARG A 67 6.44 -8.00 -10.36
CA ARG A 67 6.79 -7.84 -11.79
C ARG A 67 5.83 -8.51 -12.77
N ASP A 68 4.67 -8.98 -12.30
CA ASP A 68 3.62 -9.50 -13.15
C ASP A 68 2.87 -8.33 -13.82
N PRO A 69 2.28 -8.55 -15.01
CA PRO A 69 1.42 -7.56 -15.63
C PRO A 69 0.28 -7.20 -14.68
N LEU A 70 0.06 -5.91 -14.45
CA LEU A 70 -1.03 -5.46 -13.60
C LEU A 70 -2.30 -5.45 -14.43
N ALA A 71 -3.22 -6.36 -14.11
CA ALA A 71 -4.42 -6.50 -14.92
C ALA A 71 -5.32 -5.25 -14.79
N PRO A 72 -5.85 -4.67 -15.88
CA PRO A 72 -6.64 -3.42 -15.83
C PRO A 72 -7.84 -3.46 -14.88
N GLU A 73 -8.44 -4.63 -14.70
CA GLU A 73 -9.57 -4.86 -13.78
C GLU A 73 -9.24 -4.57 -12.31
N TRP A 74 -7.95 -4.49 -11.94
CA TRP A 74 -7.53 -4.13 -10.58
C TRP A 74 -7.91 -2.69 -10.21
N LEU A 75 -7.99 -1.79 -11.20
CA LEU A 75 -8.45 -0.41 -10.98
C LEU A 75 -9.91 -0.33 -10.55
N GLU A 76 -10.72 -1.32 -10.93
CA GLU A 76 -12.15 -1.39 -10.62
C GLU A 76 -12.43 -2.27 -9.39
N TYR A 77 -11.41 -2.95 -8.85
CA TYR A 77 -11.60 -3.86 -7.73
C TYR A 77 -11.76 -3.07 -6.41
N PRO A 78 -12.90 -3.17 -5.70
CA PRO A 78 -13.18 -2.31 -4.55
C PRO A 78 -12.14 -2.39 -3.43
N HIS A 79 -11.56 -3.58 -3.20
CA HIS A 79 -10.55 -3.79 -2.15
C HIS A 79 -9.18 -3.20 -2.49
N LEU A 80 -8.96 -2.79 -3.74
CA LEU A 80 -7.76 -2.09 -4.21
C LEU A 80 -8.03 -0.60 -4.49
N SER A 81 -9.20 -0.10 -4.10
CA SER A 81 -9.56 1.30 -4.30
C SER A 81 -8.54 2.25 -3.63
N LEU A 82 -8.05 3.21 -4.42
CA LEU A 82 -7.09 4.23 -3.99
C LEU A 82 -7.72 5.62 -3.81
N THR A 83 -9.05 5.72 -3.79
CA THR A 83 -9.76 7.01 -3.72
C THR A 83 -9.42 7.83 -2.47
N ARG A 84 -8.97 7.16 -1.39
CA ARG A 84 -8.47 7.80 -0.16
C ARG A 84 -7.07 8.43 -0.32
N TRP A 85 -6.32 8.04 -1.35
CA TRP A 85 -4.96 8.51 -1.66
C TRP A 85 -4.85 8.98 -3.12
N PRO A 86 -5.38 10.18 -3.45
CA PRO A 86 -5.47 10.65 -4.84
C PRO A 86 -4.13 10.73 -5.57
N ALA A 87 -3.03 11.03 -4.85
CA ALA A 87 -1.69 11.05 -5.43
C ALA A 87 -1.24 9.65 -5.88
N VAL A 88 -1.51 8.62 -5.09
CA VAL A 88 -1.20 7.22 -5.43
C VAL A 88 -2.10 6.77 -6.58
N GLU A 89 -3.40 7.09 -6.52
CA GLU A 89 -4.35 6.74 -7.59
C GLU A 89 -3.94 7.32 -8.94
N ALA A 90 -3.62 8.62 -8.99
CA ALA A 90 -3.18 9.28 -10.21
C ALA A 90 -1.89 8.64 -10.76
N ALA A 91 -0.96 8.31 -9.87
CA ALA A 91 0.29 7.68 -10.24
C ALA A 91 0.04 6.28 -10.85
N VAL A 92 -0.76 5.43 -10.19
CA VAL A 92 -1.11 4.09 -10.68
C VAL A 92 -1.79 4.16 -12.04
N ARG A 93 -2.79 5.04 -12.21
CA ARG A 93 -3.46 5.26 -13.51
C ARG A 93 -2.48 5.73 -14.59
N GLY A 94 -1.47 6.52 -14.23
CA GLY A 94 -0.40 6.93 -15.12
C GLY A 94 0.41 5.76 -15.68
N LEU A 95 0.74 4.76 -14.85
CA LEU A 95 1.46 3.56 -15.30
C LEU A 95 0.64 2.75 -16.32
N TYR A 96 -0.66 2.56 -16.07
CA TYR A 96 -1.57 1.90 -17.03
C TYR A 96 -1.66 2.67 -18.35
N ALA A 97 -1.75 4.00 -18.30
CA ALA A 97 -1.79 4.83 -19.50
C ALA A 97 -0.48 4.79 -20.32
N ALA A 98 0.66 4.62 -19.65
CA ALA A 98 1.97 4.51 -20.28
C ALA A 98 2.27 3.10 -20.84
N GLY A 99 1.46 2.08 -20.48
CA GLY A 99 1.73 0.68 -20.82
C GLY A 99 2.97 0.13 -20.13
N GLU A 100 3.36 0.72 -18.99
CA GLU A 100 4.54 0.34 -18.20
C GLU A 100 4.27 -0.81 -17.23
N ILE A 101 3.01 -1.29 -17.18
CA ILE A 101 2.48 -2.40 -16.37
C ILE A 101 1.39 -3.15 -17.13
#